data_AF-A0A523QT54-F1
#
_entry.id   AF-A0A523QT54-F1
#
_cell.length_a   1.000
_cell.length_b   1.000
_cell.length_c   1.000
_cell.angle_alpha   90.00
_cell.angle_beta   90.00
_cell.angle_gamma   90.00
#
_symmetry.space_group_name_H-M   'P 1'
#
loop_
_entity.id
_entity.type
_entity.pdbx_description
1 polymer ?
#
loop_
_entity_poly.entity_id
_entity_poly.type
_entity_poly.pdbx_seq_one_letter_code
_entity_poly.pdbx_strand_id
1 'polypeptide(L)'
;MSRSKKTMLALGLLVIASMVLAACQPTTVTEIQTVYVEGTPVIVEVEVEPVAPTDTLVICIGQEPDTLYQWGGSMLASSQVLEALYDGPIDNRSFGYQAVILEKLPSLADGDAVIEVVTVSEG
;
A
#
# COMPACT_ATOMS: atom_id res chain seq x y z
N MET A 1 -4.26 -6.29 51.79
CA MET A 1 -4.63 -5.79 50.44
C MET A 1 -3.53 -5.89 49.36
N SER A 2 -2.29 -6.27 49.68
CA SER A 2 -1.15 -6.31 48.72
C SER A 2 -1.02 -7.62 47.91
N ARG A 3 -1.45 -8.76 48.47
CA ARG A 3 -1.29 -10.08 47.83
C ARG A 3 -2.21 -10.30 46.63
N SER A 4 -3.48 -9.91 46.73
CA SER A 4 -4.49 -10.09 45.66
C SER A 4 -4.24 -9.19 44.43
N LYS A 5 -3.72 -7.98 44.62
CA LYS A 5 -3.34 -7.10 43.49
C LYS A 5 -2.16 -7.65 42.71
N LYS A 6 -1.17 -8.25 43.40
CA LYS A 6 -0.01 -8.89 42.75
C LYS A 6 -0.39 -10.14 41.98
N THR A 7 -1.32 -10.96 42.50
CA THR A 7 -1.83 -12.13 41.76
C THR A 7 -2.68 -11.73 40.56
N MET A 8 -3.49 -10.68 40.66
CA MET A 8 -4.28 -10.17 39.54
C MET A 8 -3.39 -9.58 38.42
N LEU A 9 -2.32 -8.88 38.79
CA LEU A 9 -1.35 -8.33 37.84
C LEU A 9 -0.50 -9.42 37.16
N ALA A 10 -0.12 -10.46 37.91
CA ALA A 10 0.58 -11.63 37.36
C ALA A 10 -0.32 -12.44 36.39
N LEU A 11 -1.61 -12.60 36.71
CA LEU A 11 -2.56 -13.26 35.83
C LEU A 11 -2.80 -12.47 34.53
N GLY A 12 -2.89 -11.14 34.63
CA GLY A 12 -3.00 -10.28 33.45
C GLY A 12 -1.78 -10.35 32.53
N LEU A 13 -0.57 -10.38 33.10
CA LEU A 13 0.67 -10.51 32.34
C LEU A 13 0.78 -11.87 31.64
N LEU A 14 0.31 -12.94 32.28
CA LEU A 14 0.28 -14.28 31.71
C LEU A 14 -0.69 -14.39 30.50
N VAL A 15 -1.86 -13.75 30.59
CA VAL A 15 -2.83 -13.72 29.49
C VAL A 15 -2.29 -12.95 28.29
N ILE A 16 -1.67 -11.78 28.52
CA ILE A 16 -1.05 -10.98 27.44
C ILE A 16 0.09 -11.78 26.78
N ALA A 17 0.92 -12.47 27.56
CA ALA A 17 2.00 -13.30 27.02
C ALA A 17 1.47 -14.44 26.14
N SER A 18 0.38 -15.12 26.52
CA SER A 18 -0.23 -16.16 25.69
C SER A 18 -0.78 -15.65 24.36
N MET A 19 -1.27 -14.41 24.33
CA MET A 19 -1.83 -13.80 23.13
C MET A 19 -0.76 -13.44 22.10
N VAL A 20 0.45 -13.10 22.57
CA VAL A 20 1.62 -12.83 21.71
C VAL A 20 2.15 -14.11 21.05
N LEU A 21 2.10 -15.26 21.74
CA LEU A 21 2.57 -16.54 21.18
C LEU A 21 1.67 -17.07 20.06
N ALA A 22 0.37 -16.76 20.07
CA ALA A 22 -0.58 -17.21 19.04
C ALA A 22 -0.45 -16.43 17.71
N ALA A 23 0.22 -15.28 17.68
CA ALA A 23 0.34 -14.45 16.47
C ALA A 23 1.41 -14.93 15.47
N CYS A 24 2.17 -15.98 15.81
CA CYS A 24 3.33 -16.42 15.03
C CYS A 24 3.14 -17.78 14.33
N GLN A 25 1.90 -18.15 14.02
CA GLN A 25 1.67 -19.33 13.18
C GLN A 25 1.74 -18.96 11.68
N PRO A 26 2.58 -19.65 10.89
CA PRO A 26 2.60 -19.48 9.45
C PRO A 26 1.29 -20.01 8.86
N THR A 27 0.64 -19.20 8.04
CA THR A 27 -0.56 -19.59 7.29
C THR A 27 -0.15 -20.54 6.16
N THR A 28 -0.45 -21.82 6.30
CA THR A 28 -0.36 -22.79 5.20
C THR A 28 -1.56 -22.58 4.27
N VAL A 29 -1.31 -22.07 3.07
CA VAL A 29 -2.32 -21.91 2.02
C VAL A 29 -2.29 -23.14 1.12
N THR A 30 -3.34 -23.94 1.16
CA THR A 30 -3.53 -25.07 0.22
C THR A 30 -4.20 -24.55 -1.04
N GLU A 31 -3.43 -24.34 -2.11
CA GLU A 31 -3.96 -23.99 -3.43
C GLU A 31 -4.20 -25.27 -4.24
N ILE A 32 -5.44 -25.49 -4.67
CA ILE A 32 -5.80 -26.63 -5.54
C ILE A 32 -5.61 -26.16 -6.99
N GLN A 33 -4.55 -26.59 -7.66
CA GLN A 33 -4.32 -26.29 -9.07
C GLN A 33 -4.66 -27.51 -9.94
N THR A 34 -5.54 -27.33 -10.93
CA THR A 34 -5.87 -28.36 -11.91
C THR A 34 -4.81 -28.37 -13.03
N VAL A 35 -3.93 -29.37 -13.03
CA VAL A 35 -2.99 -29.62 -14.12
C VAL A 35 -3.58 -30.62 -15.10
N TYR A 36 -3.61 -30.26 -16.39
CA TYR A 36 -4.05 -31.15 -17.46
C TYR A 36 -2.85 -31.89 -18.04
N VAL A 37 -2.74 -33.20 -17.77
CA VAL A 37 -1.81 -34.11 -18.44
C VAL A 37 -2.63 -35.07 -19.30
N GLU A 38 -2.41 -35.06 -20.62
CA GLU A 38 -3.04 -35.98 -21.59
C GLU A 38 -4.57 -36.10 -21.54
N GLY A 39 -5.28 -34.98 -21.34
CA GLY A 39 -6.73 -34.90 -21.47
C GLY A 39 -7.55 -35.58 -20.35
N THR A 40 -6.89 -36.08 -19.30
CA THR A 40 -7.55 -36.66 -18.12
C THR A 40 -7.28 -35.75 -16.91
N PRO A 41 -8.30 -35.28 -16.16
CA PRO A 41 -8.08 -34.48 -14.97
C PRO A 41 -7.49 -35.37 -13.87
N VAL A 42 -6.23 -35.12 -13.50
CA VAL A 42 -5.57 -35.76 -12.35
C VAL A 42 -5.47 -34.72 -11.24
N ILE A 43 -6.05 -35.02 -10.09
CA ILE A 43 -5.94 -34.17 -8.89
C ILE A 43 -4.59 -34.49 -8.25
N VAL A 44 -3.62 -33.59 -8.39
CA VAL A 44 -2.31 -33.69 -7.74
C VAL A 44 -2.31 -32.69 -6.58
N GLU A 45 -2.21 -33.19 -5.35
CA GLU A 45 -1.89 -32.36 -4.20
C GLU A 45 -0.42 -31.95 -4.31
N VAL A 46 -0.17 -30.68 -4.62
CA VAL A 46 1.16 -30.09 -4.62
C VAL A 46 1.30 -29.30 -3.32
N GLU A 47 2.21 -29.75 -2.46
CA GLU A 47 2.64 -28.97 -1.30
C GLU A 47 3.48 -27.78 -1.82
N VAL A 48 2.84 -26.61 -1.94
CA VAL A 48 3.52 -25.37 -2.28
C VAL A 48 4.24 -24.84 -1.05
N GLU A 49 5.57 -24.88 -1.08
CA GLU A 49 6.39 -24.14 -0.13
C GLU A 49 6.00 -22.65 -0.19
N PRO A 50 5.82 -21.97 0.95
CA PRO A 50 5.50 -20.55 0.94
C PRO A 50 6.62 -19.81 0.22
N VAL A 51 6.27 -19.18 -0.91
CA VAL A 51 7.17 -18.30 -1.65
C VAL A 51 7.68 -17.25 -0.66
N ALA A 52 9.00 -17.26 -0.41
CA ALA A 52 9.64 -16.23 0.37
C ALA A 52 9.24 -14.87 -0.21
N PRO A 53 8.88 -13.87 0.61
CA PRO A 53 8.48 -12.57 0.09
C PRO A 53 9.62 -12.03 -0.78
N THR A 54 9.35 -11.89 -2.08
CA THR A 54 10.29 -11.31 -3.01
C THR A 54 10.22 -9.80 -2.89
N ASP A 55 11.36 -9.10 -2.97
CA ASP A 55 11.41 -7.62 -3.07
C ASP A 55 10.85 -7.08 -4.41
N THR A 56 10.21 -7.94 -5.20
CA THR A 56 9.67 -7.66 -6.52
C THR A 56 8.15 -7.71 -6.47
N LEU A 57 7.50 -6.63 -6.91
CA LEU A 57 6.06 -6.57 -7.16
C LEU A 57 5.79 -6.54 -8.66
N VAL A 58 5.05 -7.53 -9.18
CA VAL A 58 4.62 -7.58 -10.57
C VAL A 58 3.17 -7.10 -10.67
N ILE A 59 2.93 -6.03 -11.43
CA ILE A 59 1.61 -5.40 -11.60
C ILE A 59 1.17 -5.59 -13.05
N CYS A 60 -0.02 -6.16 -13.26
CA CYS A 60 -0.62 -6.27 -14.59
C CYS A 60 -1.35 -4.97 -14.98
N ILE A 61 -0.98 -4.38 -16.11
CA ILE A 61 -1.67 -3.22 -16.71
C ILE A 61 -2.42 -3.65 -17.98
N GLY A 62 -3.55 -2.98 -18.27
CA GLY A 62 -4.46 -3.41 -19.34
C GLY A 62 -3.98 -3.15 -20.77
N GLN A 63 -2.94 -2.34 -20.95
CA GLN A 63 -2.42 -1.89 -22.25
C GLN A 63 -1.04 -1.24 -22.07
N GLU A 64 -0.25 -1.18 -23.15
CA GLU A 64 1.05 -0.51 -23.15
C GLU A 64 0.87 1.02 -23.07
N PRO A 65 1.70 1.72 -22.27
CA PRO A 65 1.80 3.17 -22.30
C PRO A 65 2.05 3.72 -23.70
N ASP A 66 1.38 4.81 -24.06
CA ASP A 66 1.61 5.53 -25.33
C ASP A 66 2.96 6.26 -25.36
N THR A 67 3.41 6.76 -24.22
CA THR A 67 4.71 7.41 -24.03
C THR A 67 5.09 7.44 -22.55
N LEU A 68 6.39 7.42 -22.26
CA LEU A 68 6.94 7.68 -20.92
C LEU A 68 7.59 9.07 -20.81
N TYR A 69 7.36 9.94 -21.79
CA TYR A 69 7.71 11.36 -21.67
C TYR A 69 6.68 12.04 -20.76
N GLN A 70 7.12 12.61 -19.63
CA GLN A 70 6.25 13.16 -18.57
C GLN A 70 5.25 14.22 -19.06
N TRP A 71 5.58 14.94 -20.13
CA TRP A 71 4.71 15.96 -20.74
C TRP A 71 4.15 15.54 -22.11
N GLY A 72 4.26 14.26 -22.45
CA GLY A 72 3.95 13.73 -23.78
C GLY A 72 2.54 13.20 -23.98
N GLY A 73 1.79 12.95 -22.91
CA GLY A 73 0.46 12.36 -22.98
C GLY A 73 -0.28 12.38 -21.64
N SER A 74 -1.52 11.88 -21.66
CA SER A 74 -2.41 11.80 -20.49
C SER A 74 -3.09 10.42 -20.36
N MET A 75 -2.52 9.41 -21.02
CA MET A 75 -3.03 8.03 -20.95
C MET A 75 -2.92 7.49 -19.52
N LEU A 76 -3.94 6.73 -19.11
CA LEU A 76 -3.99 6.16 -17.75
C LEU A 76 -2.83 5.18 -17.48
N ALA A 77 -2.50 4.30 -18.44
CA ALA A 77 -1.39 3.35 -18.30
C ALA A 77 -0.05 4.06 -18.11
N SER A 78 0.20 5.12 -18.90
CA SER A 78 1.39 5.96 -18.78
C SER A 78 1.45 6.67 -17.44
N SER A 79 0.32 7.22 -16.96
CA SER A 79 0.23 7.90 -15.67
C SER A 79 0.56 6.96 -14.51
N GLN A 80 0.08 5.71 -14.54
CA GLN A 80 0.39 4.70 -13.51
C GLN A 80 1.87 4.37 -13.42
N VAL A 81 2.55 4.22 -14.56
CA VAL A 81 4.00 3.95 -14.60
C VAL A 81 4.79 5.17 -14.16
N LEU A 82 4.39 6.37 -14.61
CA LEU A 82 5.07 7.61 -14.29
C LEU A 82 4.94 7.96 -12.80
N GLU A 83 3.81 7.70 -12.16
CA GLU A 83 3.64 7.91 -10.71
C GLU A 83 4.60 7.03 -9.88
N ALA A 84 4.91 5.82 -10.37
CA ALA A 84 5.88 4.95 -9.71
C ALA A 84 7.34 5.42 -9.89
N LEU A 85 7.62 6.23 -10.91
CA LEU A 85 8.96 6.74 -11.24
C LEU A 85 9.20 8.17 -10.73
N TYR A 86 8.17 9.01 -10.79
CA TYR A 86 8.22 10.43 -10.51
C TYR A 86 7.17 10.79 -9.47
N ASP A 87 7.61 10.84 -8.21
CA ASP A 87 6.78 11.32 -7.12
C ASP A 87 6.78 12.86 -7.13
N GLY A 88 5.59 13.45 -7.26
CA GLY A 88 5.40 14.89 -7.30
C GLY A 88 5.63 15.56 -5.93
N PRO A 89 5.60 16.90 -5.86
CA PRO A 89 5.63 17.58 -4.57
C PRO A 89 4.39 17.31 -3.72
N ILE A 90 3.29 16.94 -4.37
CA ILE A 90 1.98 16.67 -3.79
C ILE A 90 1.44 15.37 -4.40
N ASP A 91 1.04 14.44 -3.55
CA ASP A 91 0.42 13.15 -3.90
C ASP A 91 -1.07 13.17 -3.49
N ASN A 92 -1.85 12.19 -3.93
CA ASN A 92 -3.23 11.97 -3.54
C ASN A 92 -3.42 10.61 -2.85
N ARG A 93 -3.95 10.63 -1.62
CA ARG A 93 -4.35 9.42 -0.90
C ARG A 93 -5.78 9.54 -0.45
N SER A 94 -6.61 8.58 -0.87
CA SER A 94 -8.05 8.56 -0.55
C SER A 94 -8.73 9.90 -0.85
N PHE A 95 -8.42 10.50 -2.01
CA PHE A 95 -8.93 11.79 -2.47
C PHE A 95 -8.41 13.02 -1.69
N GLY A 96 -7.56 12.85 -0.69
CA GLY A 96 -6.89 13.92 0.02
C GLY A 96 -5.50 14.20 -0.54
N TYR A 97 -5.16 15.49 -0.68
CA TYR A 97 -3.80 15.90 -1.03
C TYR A 97 -2.84 15.66 0.13
N GLN A 98 -1.64 15.18 -0.17
CA GLN A 98 -0.57 14.92 0.78
C GLN A 98 0.69 15.65 0.32
N ALA A 99 1.35 16.34 1.24
CA ALA A 99 2.67 16.90 0.99
C ALA A 99 3.73 15.79 1.02
N VAL A 100 4.55 15.68 -0.02
CA VAL A 100 5.62 14.66 -0.10
C VAL A 100 6.97 15.31 0.18
N ILE A 101 7.44 16.17 -0.73
CA ILE A 101 8.68 16.94 -0.55
C ILE A 101 8.45 18.26 0.20
N LEU A 102 7.19 18.69 0.30
CA LEU A 102 6.81 19.92 1.00
C LEU A 102 6.63 19.63 2.50
N GLU A 103 6.96 20.61 3.35
CA GLU A 103 6.73 20.48 4.80
C GLU A 103 5.23 20.45 5.16
N LYS A 104 4.43 21.21 4.41
CA LYS A 104 2.97 21.25 4.52
C LYS A 104 2.33 21.77 3.22
N LEU A 105 1.03 21.54 3.08
CA LEU A 105 0.24 22.12 2.02
C LEU A 105 -0.13 23.57 2.35
N PRO A 106 0.09 24.53 1.43
CA PRO A 106 -0.31 25.91 1.66
C PRO A 106 -1.81 26.04 1.92
N SER A 107 -2.21 26.84 2.92
CA SER A 107 -3.61 27.09 3.24
C SER A 107 -3.87 28.57 3.52
N LEU A 108 -5.13 28.98 3.37
CA LEU A 108 -5.57 30.33 3.77
C LEU A 108 -5.69 30.47 5.30
N ALA A 109 -5.89 29.36 6.01
CA ALA A 109 -6.19 29.36 7.45
C ALA A 109 -4.94 29.65 8.30
N ASP A 110 -3.77 29.22 7.83
CA ASP A 110 -2.47 29.44 8.48
C ASP A 110 -1.66 30.58 7.84
N GLY A 111 -2.22 31.24 6.81
CA GLY A 111 -1.62 32.42 6.18
C GLY A 111 -0.53 32.12 5.16
N ASP A 112 -0.30 30.86 4.81
CA ASP A 112 0.66 30.47 3.78
C ASP A 112 0.20 30.85 2.36
N ALA A 113 -1.12 30.87 2.16
CA ALA A 113 -1.74 31.33 0.93
C ALA A 113 -2.43 32.68 1.19
N VAL A 114 -2.29 33.60 0.23
CA VAL A 114 -2.91 34.93 0.26
C VAL A 114 -3.63 35.21 -1.07
N ILE A 115 -4.70 36.00 -1.00
CA ILE A 115 -5.44 36.45 -2.18
C ILE A 115 -5.07 37.91 -2.44
N GLU A 116 -4.35 38.15 -3.53
CA GLU A 116 -4.01 39.51 -3.99
C GLU A 116 -4.84 39.90 -5.20
N VAL A 117 -5.48 41.07 -5.15
CA VAL A 117 -6.25 41.61 -6.28
C VAL A 117 -5.32 42.42 -7.16
N VAL A 118 -5.15 41.98 -8.41
CA VAL A 118 -4.31 42.66 -9.42
C VAL A 118 -5.20 43.22 -10.52
N THR A 119 -5.09 44.52 -10.80
CA THR A 119 -5.77 45.15 -11.94
C THR A 119 -4.96 44.87 -13.21
N VAL A 120 -5.53 44.11 -14.13
CA VAL A 120 -4.95 43.86 -15.46
C VAL A 120 -5.50 44.87 -16.47
N SER A 121 -4.63 45.45 -17.29
CA SER A 121 -5.01 46.25 -18.46
C SER A 121 -5.04 45.38 -19.71
N GLU A 122 -5.79 45.80 -20.73
CA GLU A 122 -5.74 45.19 -22.06
C GLU A 122 -4.30 45.28 -22.61
N GLY A 123 -3.87 44.21 -23.30
CA GLY A 123 -2.53 44.05 -23.87
C GLY A 123 -2.43 44.52 -25.31
#